data_AF-A0A936HVM6-F1
#
_entry.id   AF-A0A936HVM6-F1
#
_cell.length_a   1.000
_cell.length_b   1.000
_cell.length_c   1.000
_cell.angle_alpha   90.00
_cell.angle_beta   90.00
_cell.angle_gamma   90.00
#
_symmetry.space_group_name_H-M   'P 1'
#
loop_
_entity.id
_entity.type
_entity.pdbx_description
1 polymer ?
#
loop_
_entity_poly.entity_id
_entity_poly.type
_entity_poly.pdbx_seq_one_letter_code
_entity_poly.pdbx_strand_id
1 'polypeptide(L)'
;MATIEAVMAATAVGDVAVSARVGKQLRDTGVLTALDLAQIGPSLVRERWSVVLERTVRELRGESCRRLRTRRPKQPIAHTRALANRSVIWIGSLKSSAFSRLVGQGRSASKEV
;
A
#
# COMPACT_ATOMS: atom_id res chain seq x y z
N MET A 1 29.34 20.98 -13.39
CA MET A 1 28.07 20.25 -13.45
C MET A 1 28.19 19.03 -12.54
N ALA A 2 27.33 18.86 -11.54
CA ALA A 2 27.34 17.66 -10.70
C ALA A 2 26.87 16.46 -11.53
N THR A 3 27.60 15.35 -11.49
CA THR A 3 27.20 14.11 -12.18
C THR A 3 26.01 13.48 -11.45
N ILE A 4 25.14 12.80 -12.19
CA ILE A 4 23.97 12.10 -11.63
C ILE A 4 24.39 11.09 -10.54
N GLU A 5 25.53 10.42 -10.72
CA GLU A 5 26.11 9.50 -9.75
C GLU A 5 26.47 10.18 -8.43
N ALA A 6 27.01 11.40 -8.47
CA ALA A 6 27.36 12.15 -7.25
C ALA A 6 26.11 12.48 -6.42
N VAL A 7 25.00 12.80 -7.08
CA VAL A 7 23.71 13.05 -6.42
C VAL A 7 23.16 11.76 -5.81
N MET A 8 23.24 10.64 -6.54
CA MET A 8 22.80 9.34 -6.02
C MET A 8 23.65 8.83 -4.86
N ALA A 9 24.96 9.08 -4.87
CA ALA A 9 25.86 8.74 -3.78
C ALA A 9 25.55 9.53 -2.49
N ALA A 10 25.13 10.78 -2.63
CA ALA A 10 24.75 11.63 -1.49
C ALA A 10 23.34 11.34 -0.93
N THR A 11 22.51 10.61 -1.69
CA THR A 11 21.12 10.32 -1.29
C THR A 11 21.07 9.01 -0.49
N ALA A 12 20.54 9.05 0.72
CA ALA A 12 20.37 7.84 1.52
C ALA A 12 19.24 6.96 0.96
N VAL A 13 19.36 5.63 1.12
CA VAL A 13 18.32 4.66 0.71
C VAL A 13 16.97 4.94 1.36
N GLY A 14 16.94 5.54 2.55
CA GLY A 14 15.70 5.91 3.24
C GLY A 14 14.95 7.09 2.62
N ASP A 15 15.64 7.94 1.86
CA ASP A 15 15.05 9.10 1.18
C ASP A 15 14.52 8.74 -0.22
N VAL A 16 14.99 7.61 -0.77
CA VAL A 16 14.33 6.95 -1.89
C VAL A 16 12.97 6.47 -1.40
N ALA A 17 11.91 6.58 -2.20
CA ALA A 17 10.52 6.26 -1.83
C ALA A 17 10.28 4.74 -1.56
N VAL A 18 11.02 4.17 -0.62
CA VAL A 18 10.94 2.79 -0.15
C VAL A 18 10.18 2.74 1.18
N SER A 19 9.59 1.59 1.49
CA SER A 19 8.97 1.40 2.81
C SER A 19 10.05 1.38 3.91
N ALA A 20 9.71 1.87 5.11
CA ALA A 20 10.62 1.87 6.26
C ALA A 20 11.19 0.48 6.58
N ARG A 21 10.38 -0.57 6.43
CA ARG A 21 10.79 -1.97 6.63
C ARG A 21 11.88 -2.39 5.64
N VAL A 22 11.68 -2.09 4.36
CA VAL A 22 12.63 -2.41 3.28
C VAL A 22 13.89 -1.58 3.42
N GLY A 23 13.77 -0.29 3.74
CA GLY A 23 14.93 0.57 4.01
C GLY A 23 15.80 0.06 5.16
N LYS A 24 15.20 -0.49 6.22
CA LYS A 24 15.95 -1.16 7.30
C LYS A 24 16.68 -2.40 6.78
N GLN A 25 15.97 -3.30 6.08
CA GLN A 25 16.58 -4.52 5.53
C GLN A 25 17.74 -4.22 4.57
N LEU A 26 17.61 -3.18 3.74
CA LEU A 26 18.66 -2.74 2.83
C LEU A 26 19.91 -2.28 3.59
N ARG A 27 19.74 -1.47 4.64
CA ARG A 27 20.84 -1.05 5.53
C ARG A 27 21.50 -2.23 6.24
N ASP A 28 20.70 -3.17 6.73
CA ASP A 28 21.21 -4.40 7.37
C ASP A 28 22.03 -5.26 6.39
N THR A 29 21.77 -5.14 5.08
CA THR A 29 22.55 -5.80 4.02
C THR A 29 23.74 -4.98 3.49
N GLY A 30 23.99 -3.80 4.04
CA GLY A 30 25.10 -2.91 3.63
C GLY A 30 24.77 -1.94 2.50
N VAL A 31 23.51 -1.83 2.09
CA VAL A 31 23.06 -0.92 1.03
C VAL A 31 22.60 0.38 1.69
N LEU A 32 23.41 1.44 1.57
CA LEU A 32 23.21 2.68 2.33
C LEU A 32 22.77 3.85 1.46
N THR A 33 23.23 3.90 0.20
CA THR A 33 22.98 5.00 -0.72
C THR A 33 22.08 4.58 -1.90
N ALA A 34 21.45 5.57 -2.55
CA ALA A 34 20.68 5.33 -3.77
C ALA A 34 21.57 4.77 -4.90
N LEU A 35 22.86 5.16 -4.91
CA LEU A 35 23.84 4.61 -5.84
C LEU A 35 24.09 3.11 -5.59
N ASP A 36 24.25 2.69 -4.33
CA ASP A 36 24.43 1.27 -3.98
C ASP A 36 23.23 0.45 -4.46
N LEU A 37 22.02 0.96 -4.23
CA LEU A 37 20.78 0.33 -4.66
C LEU A 37 20.70 0.23 -6.19
N ALA A 38 21.13 1.26 -6.92
CA ALA A 38 21.17 1.27 -8.38
C ALA A 38 22.19 0.27 -8.95
N GLN A 39 23.25 -0.08 -8.23
CA GLN A 39 24.23 -1.08 -8.68
C GLN A 39 23.72 -2.53 -8.57
N ILE A 40 22.77 -2.81 -7.67
CA ILE A 40 22.21 -4.16 -7.50
C ILE A 40 21.38 -4.55 -8.74
N GLY A 41 21.56 -5.79 -9.20
CA GLY A 41 20.81 -6.34 -10.33
C GLY A 41 19.29 -6.36 -10.07
N PRO A 42 18.44 -5.83 -10.97
CA PRO A 42 16.99 -5.74 -10.77
C PRO A 42 16.33 -7.10 -10.54
N SER A 43 16.81 -8.16 -11.20
CA SER A 43 16.32 -9.53 -10.99
C SER A 43 16.51 -10.01 -9.55
N LEU A 44 17.69 -9.73 -8.95
CA LEU A 44 17.98 -10.08 -7.56
C LEU A 44 17.08 -9.29 -6.60
N VAL A 45 16.84 -8.02 -6.92
CA VAL A 45 15.98 -7.14 -6.12
C VAL A 45 14.53 -7.64 -6.11
N ARG A 46 14.05 -8.10 -7.27
CA ARG A 46 12.74 -8.71 -7.44
C ARG A 46 12.59 -9.98 -6.62
N GLU A 47 13.59 -10.86 -6.67
CA GLU A 47 13.59 -12.14 -5.96
C GLU A 47 13.62 -11.96 -4.44
N ARG A 48 14.40 -10.99 -3.94
CA ARG A 48 14.64 -10.85 -2.51
C ARG A 48 13.65 -9.94 -1.78
N TRP A 49 13.13 -8.90 -2.44
CA TRP A 49 12.24 -7.93 -1.80
C TRP A 49 10.89 -7.81 -2.47
N SER A 50 10.84 -7.22 -3.68
CA SER A 50 9.58 -7.02 -4.39
C SER A 50 9.78 -6.54 -5.82
N VAL A 51 8.75 -6.76 -6.64
CA VAL A 51 8.62 -6.14 -7.97
C VAL A 51 8.56 -4.60 -7.87
N VAL A 52 8.09 -4.03 -6.77
CA VAL A 52 8.02 -2.56 -6.60
C VAL A 52 9.43 -1.97 -6.45
N LEU A 53 10.28 -2.60 -5.63
CA LEU A 53 11.66 -2.14 -5.45
C LEU A 53 12.49 -2.33 -6.72
N GLU A 54 12.26 -3.42 -7.47
CA GLU A 54 12.85 -3.61 -8.80
C GLU A 54 12.55 -2.41 -9.72
N ARG A 55 11.30 -1.92 -9.73
CA ARG A 55 10.91 -0.76 -10.53
C ARG A 55 11.67 0.49 -10.12
N THR A 56 11.84 0.71 -8.81
CA THR A 56 12.64 1.83 -8.30
C THR A 56 14.09 1.76 -8.79
N VAL A 57 14.71 0.57 -8.79
CA VAL A 57 16.08 0.37 -9.31
C VAL A 57 16.16 0.66 -10.81
N ARG A 58 15.17 0.20 -11.58
CA ARG A 58 15.08 0.49 -13.01
C ARG A 58 14.92 1.99 -13.28
N GLU A 59 14.08 2.68 -12.52
CA GLU A 59 13.91 4.13 -12.60
C GLU A 59 15.20 4.89 -12.29
N LEU A 60 15.95 4.49 -11.26
CA LEU A 60 17.25 5.09 -10.91
C LEU A 60 18.30 4.91 -12.02
N ARG A 61 18.21 3.83 -12.79
CA ARG A 61 19.06 3.58 -13.98
C ARG A 61 18.60 4.32 -15.24
N GLY A 62 17.49 5.07 -15.15
CA GLY A 62 16.93 5.81 -16.28
C GLY A 62 15.95 4.99 -17.14
N GLU A 63 15.57 3.77 -16.74
CA GLU A 63 14.50 3.03 -17.41
C GLU A 63 13.14 3.59 -16.97
N SER A 64 12.42 4.23 -17.89
CA SER A 64 11.10 4.79 -17.60
C SER A 64 10.09 3.69 -17.25
N CYS A 65 9.72 3.58 -15.98
CA CYS A 65 8.94 2.45 -15.51
C CYS A 65 7.41 2.63 -15.63
N ARG A 66 6.91 3.83 -15.98
CA ARG A 66 5.47 4.05 -16.20
C ARG A 66 5.19 5.31 -17.01
N ARG A 67 4.40 5.18 -18.09
CA ARG A 67 3.68 6.33 -18.66
C ARG A 67 2.76 6.89 -17.59
N LEU A 68 2.90 8.18 -17.26
CA LEU A 68 1.91 8.94 -16.50
C LEU A 68 0.56 8.82 -17.23
N ARG A 69 -0.29 7.88 -16.81
CA ARG A 69 -1.65 7.75 -17.37
C ARG A 69 -2.45 8.94 -16.86
N THR A 70 -3.05 9.68 -17.78
CA THR A 70 -4.01 10.74 -17.47
C THR A 70 -5.09 10.18 -16.55
N ARG A 71 -5.21 10.77 -15.36
CA ARG A 71 -6.12 10.29 -14.31
C ARG A 71 -7.55 10.47 -14.82
N ARG A 72 -8.26 9.37 -15.12
CA ARG A 72 -9.72 9.44 -15.33
C ARG A 72 -10.37 9.88 -14.01
N PRO A 73 -11.44 10.69 -14.05
CA PRO A 73 -12.13 11.13 -12.83
C PRO A 73 -12.53 9.90 -12.01
N LYS A 74 -12.09 9.88 -10.76
CA LYS A 74 -12.24 8.74 -9.84
C LYS A 74 -13.69 8.73 -9.37
N GLN A 75 -14.52 7.81 -9.89
CA GLN A 75 -15.87 7.62 -9.38
C GLN A 75 -15.81 6.91 -8.02
N PRO A 76 -16.41 7.44 -6.95
CA PRO A 76 -16.43 6.77 -5.66
C PRO A 76 -17.37 5.56 -5.72
N ILE A 77 -16.86 4.35 -5.44
CA ILE A 77 -17.62 3.09 -5.49
C ILE A 77 -18.07 2.65 -4.07
N ALA A 78 -17.60 3.28 -2.99
CA ALA A 78 -17.98 2.88 -1.64
C ALA A 78 -17.91 4.02 -0.62
N HIS A 79 -18.91 4.10 0.25
CA HIS A 79 -18.86 4.80 1.54
C HIS A 79 -18.53 3.79 2.63
N THR A 80 -17.39 3.92 3.31
CA THR A 80 -17.05 3.09 4.47
C THR A 80 -17.65 3.71 5.74
N ARG A 81 -18.77 3.15 6.23
CA ARG A 81 -19.21 3.36 7.62
C ARG A 81 -18.58 2.27 8.47
N ALA A 82 -17.65 2.63 9.35
CA ALA A 82 -17.13 1.70 10.35
C ALA A 82 -18.28 1.37 11.32
N LEU A 83 -18.70 0.10 11.36
CA LEU A 83 -19.70 -0.38 12.29
C LEU A 83 -19.07 -1.52 13.10
N ALA A 84 -18.96 -1.32 14.41
CA ALA A 84 -18.58 -2.37 15.32
C ALA A 84 -19.72 -3.40 15.36
N ASN A 85 -19.35 -4.66 15.11
CA ASN A 85 -20.15 -5.87 15.26
C ASN A 85 -21.40 -6.04 14.36
N ARG A 86 -21.31 -7.11 13.55
CA ARG A 86 -22.39 -7.91 12.93
C ARG A 86 -22.89 -7.50 11.53
N SER A 87 -22.63 -8.43 10.60
CA SER A 87 -22.96 -8.61 9.17
C SER A 87 -24.06 -7.78 8.49
N VAL A 88 -23.81 -7.31 7.27
CA VAL A 88 -24.37 -7.79 5.96
C VAL A 88 -23.97 -6.79 4.85
N ILE A 89 -23.60 -7.31 3.67
CA ILE A 89 -23.38 -6.53 2.45
C ILE A 89 -24.73 -6.35 1.74
N TRP A 90 -25.14 -5.10 1.54
CA TRP A 90 -26.35 -4.77 0.77
C TRP A 90 -25.95 -4.56 -0.71
N ILE A 91 -26.50 -5.37 -1.62
CA ILE A 91 -26.42 -5.12 -3.06
C ILE A 91 -27.71 -4.39 -3.43
N GLY A 92 -27.58 -3.17 -3.95
CA GLY A 92 -28.72 -2.36 -4.35
C GLY A 92 -29.54 -3.02 -5.44
N SER A 93 -30.72 -3.54 -5.09
CA SER A 93 -32.02 -3.13 -5.66
C SER A 93 -33.10 -4.17 -5.31
N LEU A 94 -33.77 -4.00 -4.17
CA LEU A 94 -35.08 -4.61 -3.95
C LEU A 94 -36.02 -3.58 -3.33
N LYS A 95 -36.94 -3.08 -4.15
CA LYS A 95 -38.20 -2.50 -3.67
C LYS A 95 -39.06 -3.68 -3.20
N SER A 96 -39.22 -3.88 -1.89
CA SER A 96 -40.50 -4.39 -1.37
C SER A 96 -40.59 -4.30 0.15
N SER A 97 -41.72 -3.76 0.59
CA SER A 97 -42.16 -3.54 1.96
C SER A 97 -42.33 -4.86 2.72
N ALA A 98 -41.55 -5.08 3.79
CA ALA A 98 -41.93 -5.87 4.99
C ALA A 98 -40.73 -6.09 5.93
N PHE A 99 -40.29 -5.05 6.64
CA PHE A 99 -39.37 -5.22 7.78
C PHE A 99 -39.89 -4.44 8.99
N SER A 100 -41.13 -4.70 9.37
CA SER A 100 -41.79 -4.09 10.54
C SER A 100 -42.30 -5.14 11.53
N ARG A 101 -41.73 -6.35 11.56
CA ARG A 101 -42.30 -7.42 12.41
C ARG A 101 -41.31 -8.33 13.14
N LEU A 102 -40.10 -7.85 13.45
CA LEU A 102 -39.21 -8.61 14.35
C LEU A 102 -38.35 -7.71 15.24
N VAL A 103 -39.02 -6.80 15.94
CA VAL A 103 -38.55 -6.36 17.26
C VAL A 103 -39.61 -6.83 18.25
N GLY A 104 -39.56 -8.12 18.55
CA GLY A 104 -40.49 -8.79 19.44
C GLY A 104 -39.74 -9.78 20.32
N GLN A 105 -39.69 -9.44 21.61
CA GLN A 105 -39.48 -10.31 22.78
C GLN A 105 -38.03 -10.66 23.21
N GLY A 106 -37.57 -9.93 24.24
CA GLY A 106 -37.50 -10.41 25.63
C GLY A 106 -36.43 -11.45 26.02
N ARG A 107 -35.58 -11.12 27.01
CA ARG A 107 -35.75 -11.48 28.44
C ARG A 107 -34.46 -11.26 29.26
N SER A 108 -34.66 -10.80 30.49
CA SER A 108 -33.70 -10.57 31.58
C SER A 108 -33.03 -11.83 32.14
N ALA A 109 -31.83 -11.67 32.72
CA ALA A 109 -31.32 -12.30 33.95
C ALA A 109 -29.90 -11.73 34.26
N SER A 110 -29.69 -10.93 35.32
CA SER A 110 -29.26 -11.35 36.67
C SER A 110 -28.00 -12.24 36.71
N LYS A 111 -26.85 -11.68 37.11
CA LYS A 111 -26.30 -11.83 38.47
C LYS A 111 -24.97 -11.10 38.67
N GLU A 112 -24.97 -10.37 39.78
CA GLU A 112 -23.90 -9.87 40.63
C GLU A 112 -22.85 -10.93 41.00
N VAL A 113 -21.56 -10.52 41.01
CA VAL A 113 -20.54 -10.79 42.04
C VAL A 113 -19.61 -9.58 42.09
#